data_AF-A0A2V8RB67-F1
#
_entry.id   AF-A0A2V8RB67-F1
#
_cell.length_a   1.000
_cell.length_b   1.000
_cell.length_c   1.000
_cell.angle_alpha   90.00
_cell.angle_beta   90.00
_cell.angle_gamma   90.00
#
_symmetry.space_group_name_H-M   'P 1'
#
loop_
_entity.id
_entity.type
_entity.pdbx_description
1 polymer ?
#
loop_
_entity_poly.entity_id
_entity_poly.type
_entity_poly.pdbx_seq_one_letter_code
_entity_poly.pdbx_strand_id
1 'polypeptide(L)'
;MWVFIAQEVMFFGGLFLAYLIYRMKYPDAFMAASNHLNWTIGTFNTAVLITSSLTMALAVWATQAGRAPKVQVAFMLATVLLGLTFLSVKAYEYHEKYTDGLIPVAGWFNPNREILSHIPANVTLGQYQMFFWLYFAMTGLHALHMIVGVGIITPIIFWAWRGRYTPEYHAPVENFGLYWHFVDIIWIFLFPLLYLLGAHFGKH
;
A
#
# COMPACT_ATOMS: atom_id res chain seq x y z
N MET A 1 -4.74 19.77 7.48
CA MET A 1 -4.38 18.34 7.40
C MET A 1 -5.59 17.42 7.54
N TRP A 2 -6.35 17.50 8.63
CA TRP A 2 -7.51 16.63 8.87
C TRP A 2 -8.56 16.57 7.76
N VAL A 3 -8.89 17.71 7.13
CA VAL A 3 -9.83 17.74 5.99
C VAL A 3 -9.30 16.95 4.79
N PHE A 4 -8.00 17.02 4.52
CA PHE A 4 -7.35 16.22 3.47
C PHE A 4 -7.45 14.72 3.79
N ILE A 5 -7.14 14.32 5.03
CA ILE A 5 -7.26 12.92 5.48
C ILE A 5 -8.70 12.43 5.32
N ALA A 6 -9.69 13.23 5.76
CA ALA A 6 -11.09 12.87 5.63
C ALA A 6 -11.50 12.63 4.17
N GLN A 7 -11.04 13.47 3.24
CA GLN A 7 -11.28 13.29 1.82
C GLN A 7 -10.63 12.00 1.28
N GLU A 8 -9.39 11.71 1.67
CA GLU A 8 -8.71 10.48 1.25
C GLU A 8 -9.39 9.23 1.82
N VAL A 9 -9.90 9.28 3.06
CA VAL A 9 -10.72 8.21 3.65
C VAL A 9 -11.96 7.96 2.81
N MET A 10 -12.65 9.03 2.35
CA MET A 10 -13.83 8.88 1.48
C MET A 10 -13.45 8.30 0.11
N PHE A 11 -12.34 8.74 -0.46
CA PHE A 11 -11.83 8.27 -1.75
C PHE A 11 -11.49 6.77 -1.72
N PHE A 12 -10.66 6.33 -0.77
CA PHE A 12 -10.35 4.90 -0.59
C PHE A 12 -11.58 4.11 -0.10
N GLY A 13 -12.44 4.71 0.72
CA GLY A 13 -13.68 4.11 1.19
C GLY A 13 -14.61 3.69 0.04
N GLY A 14 -14.72 4.52 -1.00
CA GLY A 14 -15.46 4.17 -2.22
C GLY A 14 -14.86 2.96 -2.96
N LEU A 15 -13.53 2.89 -3.05
CA LEU A 15 -12.84 1.75 -3.67
C LEU A 15 -13.00 0.46 -2.86
N PHE A 16 -12.90 0.54 -1.53
CA PHE A 16 -13.15 -0.59 -0.65
C PHE A 16 -14.59 -1.09 -0.76
N LEU A 17 -15.57 -0.17 -0.79
CA LEU A 17 -16.97 -0.54 -0.98
C LEU A 17 -17.19 -1.23 -2.32
N ALA A 18 -16.61 -0.71 -3.41
CA ALA A 18 -16.68 -1.35 -4.72
C ALA A 18 -16.10 -2.77 -4.68
N TYR A 19 -14.92 -2.95 -4.07
CA TYR A 19 -14.33 -4.28 -3.90
C TYR A 19 -15.24 -5.23 -3.12
N LEU A 20 -15.82 -4.78 -2.00
CA LEU A 20 -16.72 -5.60 -1.18
C LEU A 20 -17.98 -6.01 -1.96
N ILE A 21 -18.60 -5.09 -2.71
CA ILE A 21 -19.77 -5.38 -3.54
C ILE A 21 -19.44 -6.47 -4.58
N TYR A 22 -18.34 -6.30 -5.32
CA TYR A 22 -17.96 -7.28 -6.35
C TYR A 22 -17.52 -8.61 -5.76
N ARG A 23 -16.88 -8.61 -4.60
CA ARG A 23 -16.52 -9.83 -3.86
C ARG A 23 -17.75 -10.61 -3.40
N MET A 24 -18.77 -9.92 -2.89
CA MET A 24 -20.03 -10.57 -2.49
C MET A 24 -20.82 -11.08 -3.70
N LYS A 25 -20.74 -10.37 -4.84
CA LYS A 25 -21.44 -10.76 -6.06
C LYS A 25 -20.78 -11.93 -6.80
N TYR A 26 -19.45 -12.01 -6.77
CA TYR A 26 -18.65 -13.01 -7.48
C TYR A 26 -17.61 -13.69 -6.55
N PRO A 27 -18.06 -14.42 -5.51
CA PRO A 27 -17.18 -14.96 -4.48
C PRO A 27 -16.15 -15.95 -5.04
N ASP A 28 -16.56 -16.86 -5.92
CA ASP A 28 -15.67 -17.88 -6.50
C ASP A 28 -14.57 -17.26 -7.36
N ALA A 29 -14.91 -16.21 -8.12
CA ALA A 29 -13.95 -15.50 -8.96
C ALA A 29 -12.90 -14.76 -8.11
N PHE A 30 -13.34 -14.09 -7.04
CA PHE A 30 -12.45 -13.35 -6.14
C PHE A 30 -11.58 -14.26 -5.29
N MET A 31 -12.09 -15.44 -4.92
CA MET A 31 -11.31 -16.46 -4.21
C MET A 31 -10.24 -17.06 -5.13
N ALA A 32 -10.62 -17.46 -6.35
CA ALA A 32 -9.67 -17.99 -7.33
C ALA A 32 -8.57 -16.96 -7.68
N ALA A 33 -8.93 -15.69 -7.90
CA ALA A 33 -7.97 -14.65 -8.23
C ALA A 33 -7.03 -14.29 -7.05
N SER A 34 -7.55 -14.25 -5.82
CA SER A 34 -6.75 -13.95 -4.62
C SER A 34 -5.69 -15.02 -4.31
N ASN A 35 -5.90 -16.28 -4.71
CA ASN A 35 -4.91 -17.35 -4.55
C ASN A 35 -3.62 -17.13 -5.35
N HIS A 36 -3.62 -16.26 -6.36
CA HIS A 36 -2.41 -15.88 -7.10
C HIS A 36 -1.58 -14.80 -6.39
N LEU A 37 -2.07 -14.28 -5.26
CA LEU A 37 -1.33 -13.33 -4.44
C LEU A 37 -0.50 -14.08 -3.42
N ASN A 38 0.79 -13.76 -3.38
CA ASN A 38 1.70 -14.36 -2.41
C ASN A 38 1.53 -13.65 -1.05
N TRP A 39 0.82 -14.31 -0.14
CA TRP A 39 0.57 -13.77 1.21
C TRP A 39 1.84 -13.58 2.03
N THR A 40 2.89 -14.39 1.85
CA THR A 40 4.14 -14.26 2.65
C THR A 40 4.89 -12.98 2.29
N ILE A 41 4.97 -12.67 1.00
CA ILE A 41 5.54 -11.41 0.50
C ILE A 41 4.68 -10.23 0.98
N GLY A 42 3.35 -10.38 0.94
CA GLY A 42 2.41 -9.41 1.49
C GLY A 42 2.63 -9.16 3.00
N THR A 43 2.80 -10.20 3.81
CA THR A 43 3.06 -10.08 5.26
C THR A 43 4.39 -9.40 5.53
N PHE A 44 5.45 -9.76 4.80
CA PHE A 44 6.74 -9.09 4.89
C PHE A 44 6.62 -7.59 4.61
N ASN A 45 5.91 -7.21 3.54
CA ASN A 45 5.64 -5.81 3.21
C ASN A 45 4.87 -5.08 4.31
N THR A 46 3.88 -5.73 4.90
CA THR A 46 3.12 -5.15 6.03
C THR A 46 4.02 -4.92 7.24
N ALA A 47 4.94 -5.83 7.56
CA ALA A 47 5.91 -5.64 8.65
C ALA A 47 6.88 -4.48 8.39
N VAL A 48 7.39 -4.37 7.15
CA VAL A 48 8.24 -3.24 6.72
C VAL A 48 7.50 -1.92 6.90
N LEU A 49 6.23 -1.86 6.47
CA LEU A 49 5.42 -0.66 6.51
C LEU A 49 5.05 -0.24 7.95
N ILE A 50 4.65 -1.19 8.81
CA ILE A 50 4.42 -0.89 10.24
C ILE A 50 5.69 -0.37 10.91
N THR A 51 6.84 -0.95 10.57
CA THR A 51 8.15 -0.47 11.06
C THR A 51 8.44 0.94 10.57
N SER A 52 8.12 1.25 9.31
CA SER A 52 8.24 2.59 8.73
C SER A 52 7.35 3.61 9.45
N SER A 53 6.14 3.21 9.81
CA SER A 53 5.23 4.01 10.61
C SER A 53 5.84 4.34 11.97
N LEU A 54 6.39 3.33 12.66
CA LEU A 54 7.05 3.52 13.94
C LEU A 54 8.24 4.49 13.84
N THR A 55 9.09 4.34 12.83
CA THR A 55 10.24 5.27 12.64
C THR A 55 9.76 6.70 12.39
N MET A 56 8.65 6.89 11.67
CA MET A 56 8.09 8.23 11.46
C MET A 56 7.54 8.83 12.77
N ALA A 57 6.87 8.03 13.60
CA ALA A 57 6.40 8.48 14.91
C ALA A 57 7.58 8.89 15.82
N LEU A 58 8.67 8.12 15.80
CA LEU A 58 9.90 8.45 16.52
C LEU A 58 10.56 9.73 15.99
N ALA A 59 10.47 10.02 14.70
CA ALA A 59 10.94 11.30 14.13
C ALA A 59 10.15 12.49 14.68
N VAL A 60 8.81 12.40 14.68
CA VAL A 60 7.93 13.46 15.24
C VAL A 60 8.23 13.67 16.73
N TRP A 61 8.32 12.57 17.50
CA TRP A 61 8.68 12.63 18.92
C TRP A 61 10.05 13.29 19.14
N ALA A 62 11.05 12.95 18.33
CA ALA A 62 12.38 13.53 18.44
C ALA A 62 12.38 15.05 18.19
N THR A 63 11.57 15.52 17.23
CA THR A 63 11.40 16.96 16.96
C THR A 63 10.67 17.65 18.12
N GLN A 64 9.60 17.07 18.65
CA GLN A 64 8.84 17.64 19.79
C GLN A 64 9.67 17.67 21.08
N ALA A 65 10.48 16.64 21.33
CA ALA A 65 11.34 16.54 22.51
C ALA A 65 12.63 17.39 22.42
N GLY A 66 12.79 18.19 21.35
CA GLY A 66 13.97 19.05 21.16
C GLY A 66 15.28 18.28 21.05
N ARG A 67 15.24 17.04 20.55
CA ARG A 67 16.45 16.24 20.34
C ARG A 67 17.29 16.85 19.22
N ALA A 68 18.58 16.48 19.19
CA ALA A 68 19.50 16.99 18.18
C ALA A 68 18.95 16.75 16.76
N PRO A 69 19.12 17.70 15.82
CA PRO A 69 18.60 17.58 14.45
C PRO A 69 18.97 16.28 13.73
N LYS A 70 20.14 15.71 14.05
CA LYS A 70 20.59 14.43 13.49
C LYS A 70 19.67 13.25 13.86
N VAL A 71 19.07 13.26 15.05
CA VAL A 71 18.21 12.17 15.53
C VAL A 71 16.89 12.14 14.77
N GLN A 72 16.21 13.30 14.63
CA GLN A 72 14.98 13.38 13.84
C GLN A 72 15.23 13.04 12.36
N VAL A 73 16.35 13.51 11.78
CA VAL A 73 16.74 13.18 10.40
C VAL A 73 17.02 11.70 10.22
N ALA A 74 17.71 11.04 11.17
CA ALA A 74 18.00 9.61 11.09
C ALA A 74 16.70 8.78 11.05
N PHE A 75 15.71 9.13 11.87
CA PHE A 75 14.41 8.46 11.86
C PHE A 75 13.62 8.72 10.56
N MET A 76 13.63 9.96 10.04
CA MET A 76 12.99 10.25 8.74
C MET A 76 13.66 9.49 7.59
N LEU A 77 14.99 9.38 7.58
CA LEU A 77 15.73 8.59 6.59
C LEU A 77 15.40 7.11 6.69
N ALA A 78 15.30 6.56 7.90
CA ALA A 78 14.87 5.18 8.12
C ALA A 78 13.46 4.94 7.55
N THR A 79 12.51 5.86 7.79
CA THR A 79 11.16 5.83 7.19
C THR A 79 11.22 5.79 5.66
N VAL A 80 12.04 6.65 5.03
CA VAL A 80 12.18 6.67 3.57
C VAL A 80 12.74 5.35 3.05
N LEU A 81 13.78 4.80 3.68
CA LEU A 81 14.40 3.54 3.27
C LEU A 81 13.42 2.37 3.35
N LEU A 82 12.61 2.31 4.43
CA LEU A 82 11.58 1.29 4.58
C LEU A 82 10.45 1.47 3.56
N GLY A 83 10.00 2.70 3.31
CA GLY A 83 9.03 3.00 2.26
C GLY A 83 9.51 2.64 0.85
N LEU A 84 10.78 2.90 0.53
CA LEU A 84 11.39 2.48 -0.75
C LEU A 84 11.53 0.97 -0.85
N THR A 85 11.83 0.29 0.26
CA THR A 85 11.85 -1.18 0.32
C THR A 85 10.47 -1.74 -0.02
N PHE A 86 9.41 -1.20 0.59
CA PHE A 86 8.03 -1.56 0.28
C PHE A 86 7.69 -1.38 -1.21
N LEU A 87 8.04 -0.23 -1.79
CA LEU A 87 7.82 0.05 -3.22
C LEU A 87 8.60 -0.92 -4.13
N SER A 88 9.81 -1.30 -3.74
CA SER A 88 10.65 -2.23 -4.51
C SER A 88 10.05 -3.64 -4.54
N VAL A 89 9.58 -4.14 -3.39
CA VAL A 89 8.90 -5.43 -3.32
C VAL A 89 7.58 -5.39 -4.12
N LYS A 90 6.84 -4.27 -4.07
CA LYS A 90 5.63 -4.12 -4.88
C LYS A 90 5.91 -4.08 -6.38
N ALA A 91 6.98 -3.41 -6.79
CA ALA A 91 7.41 -3.42 -8.19
C ALA A 91 7.78 -4.83 -8.66
N TYR A 92 8.45 -5.62 -7.81
CA TYR A 92 8.71 -7.03 -8.08
C TYR A 92 7.40 -7.82 -8.23
N GLU A 93 6.45 -7.68 -7.31
CA GLU A 93 5.14 -8.34 -7.44
C GLU A 93 4.45 -7.92 -8.75
N TYR A 94 4.40 -6.64 -9.09
CA TYR A 94 3.76 -6.16 -10.32
C TYR A 94 4.40 -6.74 -11.57
N HIS A 95 5.73 -6.91 -11.57
CA HIS A 95 6.45 -7.53 -12.67
C HIS A 95 6.05 -8.99 -12.88
N GLU A 96 5.91 -9.78 -11.81
CA GLU A 96 5.39 -11.16 -11.93
C GLU A 96 3.99 -11.19 -12.57
N LYS A 97 3.11 -10.24 -12.20
CA LYS A 97 1.73 -10.22 -12.71
C LYS A 97 1.66 -9.71 -14.15
N TYR A 98 2.66 -8.91 -14.55
CA TYR A 98 2.91 -8.57 -15.95
C TYR A 98 3.28 -9.82 -16.76
N THR A 99 4.23 -10.62 -16.28
CA THR A 99 4.68 -11.84 -16.98
C THR A 99 3.60 -12.92 -17.03
N ASP A 100 2.70 -12.93 -16.04
CA ASP A 100 1.56 -13.84 -15.97
C ASP A 100 0.38 -13.42 -16.88
N GLY A 101 0.47 -12.25 -17.52
CA GLY A 101 -0.59 -11.71 -18.38
C GLY A 101 -1.84 -11.27 -17.61
N LEU A 102 -1.71 -10.98 -16.32
CA LEU A 102 -2.81 -10.62 -15.41
C LEU A 102 -3.09 -9.12 -15.37
N ILE A 103 -2.46 -8.34 -16.25
CA ILE A 103 -2.68 -6.90 -16.32
C ILE A 103 -4.04 -6.63 -16.93
N PRO A 104 -4.94 -5.96 -16.19
CA PRO A 104 -6.34 -5.92 -16.56
C PRO A 104 -6.65 -4.97 -17.73
N VAL A 105 -5.65 -4.33 -18.33
CA VAL A 105 -5.78 -3.38 -19.45
C VAL A 105 -6.20 -4.09 -20.73
N ALA A 106 -7.11 -3.46 -21.48
CA ALA A 106 -7.61 -3.98 -22.76
C ALA A 106 -6.46 -4.34 -23.71
N GLY A 107 -6.40 -5.61 -24.14
CA GLY A 107 -5.37 -6.15 -25.02
C GLY A 107 -4.11 -6.69 -24.32
N TRP A 108 -3.94 -6.43 -23.02
CA TRP A 108 -2.78 -6.86 -22.22
C TRP A 108 -3.18 -7.94 -21.20
N PHE A 109 -4.48 -8.11 -20.98
CA PHE A 109 -5.03 -9.20 -20.21
C PHE A 109 -5.06 -10.48 -21.06
N ASN A 110 -4.03 -11.31 -20.90
CA ASN A 110 -3.91 -12.60 -21.57
C ASN A 110 -3.32 -13.63 -20.60
N PRO A 111 -4.13 -14.13 -19.64
CA PRO A 111 -3.65 -15.06 -18.65
C PRO A 111 -3.10 -16.33 -19.30
N ASN A 112 -1.95 -16.80 -18.80
CA ASN A 112 -1.32 -18.01 -19.29
C ASN A 112 -2.23 -19.24 -19.12
N ARG A 113 -2.02 -20.28 -19.94
CA ARG A 113 -2.85 -21.51 -19.91
C ARG A 113 -2.91 -22.17 -18.54
N GLU A 114 -1.82 -22.09 -17.78
CA GLU A 114 -1.77 -22.58 -16.41
C GLU A 114 -2.78 -21.85 -15.50
N ILE A 115 -2.86 -20.52 -15.57
CA ILE A 115 -3.82 -19.74 -14.80
C ILE A 115 -5.25 -20.07 -15.22
N LEU A 116 -5.50 -20.14 -16.54
CA LEU A 116 -6.82 -20.49 -17.06
C LEU A 116 -7.31 -21.86 -16.56
N SER A 117 -6.39 -22.82 -16.35
CA SER A 117 -6.74 -24.15 -15.83
C SER A 117 -7.16 -24.17 -14.35
N HIS A 118 -6.79 -23.14 -13.59
CA HIS A 118 -7.16 -22.98 -12.18
C HIS A 118 -8.44 -22.15 -11.97
N ILE A 119 -9.00 -21.58 -13.04
CA ILE A 119 -10.27 -20.84 -12.97
C ILE A 119 -11.43 -21.85 -12.92
N PRO A 120 -12.29 -21.80 -11.88
CA PRO A 120 -13.47 -22.66 -11.81
C PRO A 120 -14.38 -22.52 -13.03
N ALA A 121 -14.98 -23.61 -13.50
CA ALA A 121 -15.82 -23.61 -14.71
C ALA A 121 -17.06 -22.70 -14.62
N ASN A 122 -17.50 -22.35 -13.40
CA ASN A 122 -18.60 -21.43 -13.14
C ASN A 122 -18.18 -19.95 -13.12
N VAL A 123 -16.89 -19.65 -13.26
CA VAL A 123 -16.33 -18.29 -13.27
C VAL A 123 -16.02 -17.85 -14.69
N THR A 124 -16.51 -16.66 -15.05
CA THR A 124 -16.18 -16.02 -16.32
C THR A 124 -14.85 -15.26 -16.22
N LEU A 125 -14.13 -15.17 -17.34
CA LEU A 125 -12.87 -14.45 -17.41
C LEU A 125 -13.01 -12.96 -17.03
N GLY A 126 -14.15 -12.34 -17.35
CA GLY A 126 -14.43 -10.95 -16.97
C GLY A 126 -14.59 -10.73 -15.46
N GLN A 127 -15.18 -11.69 -14.74
CA GLN A 127 -15.28 -11.62 -13.27
C GLN A 127 -13.90 -11.75 -12.62
N TYR A 128 -13.07 -12.63 -13.16
CA TYR A 128 -11.68 -12.82 -12.72
C TYR A 128 -10.83 -11.57 -13.00
N GLN A 129 -10.96 -10.97 -14.20
CA GLN A 129 -10.31 -9.72 -14.58
C GLN A 129 -10.73 -8.54 -13.68
N MET A 130 -11.99 -8.51 -13.22
CA MET A 130 -12.50 -7.46 -12.32
C MET A 130 -11.72 -7.40 -11.00
N PHE A 131 -11.33 -8.55 -10.46
CA PHE A 131 -10.46 -8.59 -9.27
C PHE A 131 -9.14 -7.88 -9.53
N PHE A 132 -8.48 -8.17 -10.65
CA PHE A 132 -7.20 -7.53 -11.01
C PHE A 132 -7.35 -6.03 -11.25
N TRP A 133 -8.44 -5.57 -11.88
CA TRP A 133 -8.74 -4.14 -12.00
C TRP A 133 -8.76 -3.45 -10.63
N LEU A 134 -9.50 -4.01 -9.68
CA LEU A 134 -9.61 -3.45 -8.34
C LEU A 134 -8.30 -3.57 -7.56
N TYR A 135 -7.60 -4.70 -7.68
CA TYR A 135 -6.29 -4.92 -7.09
C TYR A 135 -5.30 -3.85 -7.54
N PHE A 136 -5.09 -3.69 -8.86
CA PHE A 136 -4.14 -2.72 -9.41
C PHE A 136 -4.56 -1.27 -9.15
N ALA A 137 -5.86 -0.96 -9.18
CA ALA A 137 -6.35 0.37 -8.85
C ALA A 137 -6.04 0.73 -7.39
N MET A 138 -6.44 -0.12 -6.44
CA MET A 138 -6.26 0.17 -5.01
C MET A 138 -4.78 0.18 -4.59
N THR A 139 -4.02 -0.85 -5.00
CA THR A 139 -2.60 -0.96 -4.65
C THR A 139 -1.74 0.04 -5.43
N GLY A 140 -2.11 0.38 -6.67
CA GLY A 140 -1.43 1.39 -7.49
C GLY A 140 -1.66 2.80 -6.96
N LEU A 141 -2.89 3.14 -6.55
CA LEU A 141 -3.17 4.43 -5.89
C LEU A 141 -2.44 4.55 -4.56
N HIS A 142 -2.37 3.47 -3.77
CA HIS A 142 -1.57 3.46 -2.55
C HIS A 142 -0.07 3.67 -2.84
N ALA A 143 0.49 2.98 -3.85
CA ALA A 143 1.88 3.17 -4.26
C ALA A 143 2.16 4.60 -4.74
N LEU A 144 1.21 5.22 -5.46
CA LEU A 144 1.30 6.62 -5.87
C LEU A 144 1.39 7.55 -4.66
N HIS A 145 0.57 7.33 -3.64
CA HIS A 145 0.63 8.10 -2.39
C HIS A 145 1.98 7.93 -1.68
N MET A 146 2.53 6.72 -1.63
CA MET A 146 3.86 6.48 -1.06
C MET A 146 4.94 7.26 -1.83
N ILE A 147 4.91 7.26 -3.16
CA ILE A 147 5.86 8.03 -4.00
C ILE A 147 5.74 9.53 -3.73
N VAL A 148 4.50 10.06 -3.66
CA VAL A 148 4.25 11.46 -3.31
C VAL A 148 4.76 11.78 -1.91
N GLY A 149 4.53 10.90 -0.94
CA GLY A 149 5.05 11.03 0.42
C GLY A 149 6.58 11.10 0.47
N VAL A 150 7.28 10.24 -0.26
CA VAL A 150 8.74 10.29 -0.40
C VAL A 150 9.19 11.60 -1.04
N GLY A 151 8.44 12.10 -2.02
CA GLY A 151 8.68 13.42 -2.61
C GLY A 151 8.55 14.57 -1.59
N ILE A 152 7.54 14.52 -0.72
CA ILE A 152 7.27 15.56 0.30
C ILE A 152 8.29 15.51 1.44
N ILE A 153 8.69 14.32 1.90
CA ILE A 153 9.62 14.19 3.04
C ILE A 153 11.06 14.60 2.67
N THR A 154 11.44 14.46 1.40
CA THR A 154 12.79 14.81 0.93
C THR A 154 13.21 16.24 1.27
N PRO A 155 12.44 17.30 0.93
CA PRO A 155 12.76 18.66 1.36
C PRO A 155 12.66 18.81 2.88
N ILE A 156 11.71 18.15 3.56
CA ILE A 156 11.60 18.21 5.03
C ILE A 156 12.90 17.70 5.67
N ILE A 157 13.44 16.58 5.22
CA ILE A 157 14.73 16.04 5.71
C ILE A 157 15.85 17.06 5.51
N PHE A 158 15.92 17.70 4.34
CA PHE A 158 16.94 18.70 4.04
C PHE A 158 16.89 19.90 5.00
N TRP A 159 15.69 20.43 5.26
CA TRP A 159 15.49 21.55 6.19
C TRP A 159 15.65 21.14 7.65
N ALA A 160 15.29 19.90 8.00
CA ALA A 160 15.52 19.31 9.33
C ALA A 160 17.02 19.21 9.63
N TRP A 161 17.83 18.81 8.65
CA TRP A 161 19.28 18.73 8.78
C TRP A 161 19.94 20.10 9.01
N ARG A 162 19.35 21.16 8.46
CA ARG A 162 19.75 22.56 8.72
C ARG A 162 19.28 23.10 10.07
N GLY A 163 18.60 22.28 10.89
CA GLY A 163 18.13 22.67 12.22
C GLY A 163 16.91 23.59 12.22
N ARG A 164 16.12 23.62 11.14
CA ARG A 164 14.96 24.52 11.01
C ARG A 164 13.78 24.12 11.91
N TYR A 165 13.64 22.85 12.25
CA TYR A 165 12.52 22.36 13.06
C TYR A 165 12.94 22.24 14.53
N THR A 166 12.30 23.08 15.35
CA THR A 166 12.44 23.13 16.80
C THR A 166 11.15 22.65 17.47
N PRO A 167 11.12 22.43 18.80
CA PRO A 167 9.89 22.10 19.52
C PRO A 167 8.76 23.13 19.31
N GLU A 168 9.09 24.38 19.04
CA GLU A 168 8.13 25.46 18.78
C GLU A 168 7.64 25.46 17.31
N TYR A 169 8.41 24.87 16.40
CA TYR A 169 8.11 24.78 14.96
C TYR A 169 8.19 23.34 14.43
N HIS A 170 7.41 22.43 15.01
CA HIS A 170 7.35 21.02 14.62
C HIS A 170 6.19 20.66 13.68
N ALA A 171 5.24 21.58 13.46
CA ALA A 171 4.02 21.32 12.71
C ALA A 171 4.22 20.73 11.30
N PRO A 172 5.24 21.11 10.50
CA PRO A 172 5.45 20.48 9.19
C PRO A 172 5.83 19.00 9.28
N VAL A 173 6.66 18.63 10.26
CA VAL A 173 7.08 17.24 10.50
C VAL A 173 5.91 16.41 11.00
N GLU A 174 5.09 16.97 11.90
CA GLU A 174 3.89 16.32 12.42
C GLU A 174 2.82 16.13 11.34
N ASN A 175 2.52 17.16 10.55
CA ASN A 175 1.54 17.04 9.45
C ASN A 175 1.97 16.00 8.43
N PHE A 176 3.27 15.91 8.12
CA PHE A 176 3.79 14.85 7.28
C PHE A 176 3.68 13.48 7.96
N GLY A 177 3.96 13.38 9.26
CA GLY A 177 3.76 12.15 10.03
C GLY A 177 2.32 11.66 9.95
N LEU A 178 1.33 12.55 10.15
CA LEU A 178 -0.09 12.22 9.99
C LEU A 178 -0.44 11.71 8.59
N TYR A 179 0.13 12.32 7.54
CA TYR A 179 -0.02 11.83 6.17
C TYR A 179 0.55 10.41 6.01
N TRP A 180 1.77 10.18 6.49
CA TRP A 180 2.44 8.89 6.35
C TRP A 180 1.70 7.77 7.10
N HIS A 181 1.31 8.03 8.35
CA HIS A 181 0.50 7.10 9.15
C HIS A 181 -0.84 6.79 8.48
N PHE A 182 -1.48 7.79 7.86
CA PHE A 182 -2.72 7.55 7.12
C PHE A 182 -2.50 6.59 5.94
N VAL A 183 -1.47 6.83 5.13
CA VAL A 183 -1.12 5.94 4.01
C VAL A 183 -0.87 4.52 4.53
N ASP A 184 -0.17 4.38 5.65
CA ASP A 184 0.08 3.08 6.29
C ASP A 184 -1.21 2.38 6.74
N ILE A 185 -2.14 3.12 7.34
CA ILE A 185 -3.45 2.59 7.77
C ILE A 185 -4.22 2.03 6.58
N ILE A 186 -4.22 2.70 5.43
CA ILE A 186 -4.86 2.18 4.22
C ILE A 186 -4.28 0.82 3.82
N TRP A 187 -2.97 0.63 3.94
CA TRP A 187 -2.34 -0.67 3.66
C TRP A 187 -2.77 -1.76 4.64
N ILE A 188 -2.90 -1.44 5.92
CA ILE A 188 -3.38 -2.37 6.95
C ILE A 188 -4.77 -2.92 6.61
N PHE A 189 -5.62 -2.15 5.93
CA PHE A 189 -6.90 -2.65 5.42
C PHE A 189 -6.77 -3.37 4.08
N LEU A 190 -5.93 -2.89 3.16
CA LEU A 190 -5.72 -3.52 1.85
C LEU A 190 -5.15 -4.94 1.96
N PHE A 191 -4.17 -5.14 2.83
CA PHE A 191 -3.47 -6.42 2.94
C PHE A 191 -4.41 -7.59 3.30
N PRO A 192 -5.19 -7.54 4.39
CA PRO A 192 -6.14 -8.62 4.71
C PRO A 192 -7.21 -8.81 3.64
N LEU A 193 -7.71 -7.70 3.08
CA LEU A 193 -8.78 -7.68 2.09
C LEU A 193 -8.40 -8.40 0.79
N LEU A 194 -7.15 -8.20 0.34
CA LEU A 194 -6.63 -8.73 -0.92
C LEU A 194 -5.90 -10.07 -0.75
N TYR A 195 -5.03 -10.19 0.27
CA TYR A 195 -4.10 -11.31 0.40
C TYR A 195 -4.62 -12.42 1.33
N LEU A 196 -5.26 -12.09 2.46
CA LEU A 196 -5.65 -13.10 3.45
C LEU A 196 -7.02 -13.72 3.18
N LEU A 197 -7.95 -12.92 2.68
CA LEU A 197 -9.34 -13.32 2.51
C LEU A 197 -9.57 -14.36 1.40
N GLY A 198 -8.59 -14.65 0.53
CA GLY A 198 -8.67 -15.75 -0.45
C GLY A 198 -7.71 -16.91 -0.18
N ALA A 199 -6.50 -16.65 0.32
CA ALA A 199 -5.42 -17.64 0.44
C ALA A 199 -5.70 -18.84 1.37
N HIS A 200 -6.69 -18.76 2.26
CA HIS A 200 -6.95 -19.78 3.28
C HIS A 200 -8.11 -20.75 2.98
N PHE A 201 -8.99 -20.45 2.03
CA PHE A 201 -10.21 -21.25 1.82
C PHE A 201 -10.08 -22.34 0.74
N GLY A 202 -8.89 -22.52 0.14
CA GLY A 202 -8.64 -23.50 -0.93
C GLY A 202 -8.03 -24.84 -0.49
N LYS A 203 -7.97 -25.15 0.81
CA LYS A 203 -7.54 -26.48 1.30
C LYS A 203 -8.68 -27.22 1.99
N HIS A 204 -9.68 -27.64 1.20
CA HIS A 204 -10.58 -28.74 1.55
C HIS A 204 -10.82 -29.59 0.31
#